data_AF-A0A8I0LAQ4-F1
#
_entry.id   AF-A0A8I0LAQ4-F1
#
_cell.length_a   1.000
_cell.length_b   1.000
_cell.length_c   1.000
_cell.angle_alpha   90.00
_cell.angle_beta   90.00
_cell.angle_gamma   90.00
#
_symmetry.space_group_name_H-M   'P 1'
#
loop_
_entity.id
_entity.type
_entity.pdbx_description
1 polymer ?
#
loop_
_entity_poly.entity_id
_entity_poly.type
_entity_poly.pdbx_seq_one_letter_code
_entity_poly.pdbx_strand_id
1 'polypeptide(L)'
;LTGRVISIHAVRSAEAVLDVLESHGLLIPNPDSPVIIFHWFSGTSDELVRARDAGCYYSVNERMLASKRGREYARQIPLDRLL
;
A
#
# COMPACT_ATOMS: atom_id res chain seq x y z
N LEU A 1 -9.15 -13.24 7.17
CA LEU A 1 -10.15 -12.19 6.85
C LEU A 1 -10.63 -12.43 5.42
N THR A 2 -11.09 -13.65 5.14
CA THR A 2 -11.26 -14.17 3.78
C THR A 2 -12.19 -13.30 2.96
N GLY A 3 -11.73 -12.89 1.77
CA GLY A 3 -12.47 -12.04 0.84
C GLY A 3 -12.70 -10.59 1.30
N ARG A 4 -12.10 -10.15 2.41
CA ARG A 4 -12.24 -8.76 2.89
C ARG A 4 -11.19 -7.85 2.28
N VAL A 5 -11.57 -6.58 2.17
CA VAL A 5 -10.69 -5.49 1.76
C VAL A 5 -10.45 -4.58 2.96
N ILE A 6 -9.19 -4.19 3.18
CA ILE A 6 -8.79 -3.18 4.15
C ILE A 6 -8.23 -2.00 3.36
N SER A 7 -9.03 -0.93 3.32
CA SER A 7 -8.68 0.36 2.76
C SER A 7 -8.03 1.22 3.84
N ILE A 8 -6.79 1.65 3.62
CA ILE A 8 -5.96 2.31 4.63
C ILE A 8 -5.56 3.72 4.17
N HIS A 9 -5.79 4.68 5.06
CA HIS A 9 -5.22 6.02 4.97
C HIS A 9 -4.09 6.15 6.02
N ALA A 10 -2.85 6.33 5.55
CA ALA A 10 -1.67 6.44 6.40
C ALA A 10 -0.91 7.73 6.08
N VAL A 11 -0.91 8.67 7.03
CA VAL A 11 -0.20 9.95 6.93
C VAL A 11 0.88 9.96 7.99
N ARG A 12 2.16 9.95 7.55
CA ARG A 12 3.33 9.87 8.44
C ARG A 12 3.28 8.67 9.39
N SER A 13 2.64 7.58 8.96
CA SER A 13 2.40 6.38 9.77
C SER A 13 2.45 5.08 8.95
N ALA A 14 3.00 5.11 7.73
CA ALA A 14 3.00 3.94 6.86
C ALA A 14 3.84 2.79 7.47
N GLU A 15 5.01 3.08 8.04
CA GLU A 15 5.80 2.11 8.80
C GLU A 15 5.00 1.47 9.95
N ALA A 16 4.40 2.28 10.83
CA ALA A 16 3.61 1.77 11.96
C ALA A 16 2.41 0.92 11.51
N VAL A 17 1.76 1.29 10.40
CA VAL A 17 0.69 0.48 9.81
C VAL A 17 1.25 -0.86 9.31
N LEU A 18 2.36 -0.84 8.57
CA LEU A 18 2.98 -2.05 8.06
C LEU A 18 3.41 -2.98 9.19
N ASP A 19 3.94 -2.44 10.29
CA ASP A 19 4.30 -3.20 11.48
C ASP A 19 3.09 -3.89 12.12
N VAL A 20 1.96 -3.19 12.23
CA VAL A 20 0.71 -3.77 12.77
C VAL A 20 0.16 -4.85 11.83
N LEU A 21 0.16 -4.61 10.52
CA LEU A 21 -0.29 -5.60 9.54
C LEU A 21 0.59 -6.86 9.59
N GLU A 22 1.91 -6.68 9.68
CA GLU A 22 2.88 -7.76 9.79
C GLU A 22 2.75 -8.53 11.10
N SER A 23 2.61 -7.86 12.24
CA SER A 23 2.45 -8.50 13.55
C SER A 23 1.19 -9.36 13.66
N HIS A 24 0.19 -9.06 12.83
CA HIS A 24 -1.04 -9.84 12.70
C HIS A 24 -1.01 -10.85 11.53
N GLY A 25 0.12 -11.01 10.85
CA GLY A 25 0.29 -11.93 9.73
C GLY A 25 -0.51 -11.56 8.48
N LEU A 26 -0.99 -10.32 8.37
CA LEU A 26 -1.85 -9.87 7.28
C LEU A 26 -1.09 -9.57 5.99
N LEU A 27 0.23 -9.44 6.07
CA LEU A 27 1.12 -9.27 4.91
C LEU A 27 1.65 -10.60 4.35
N ILE A 28 1.39 -11.72 5.01
CA ILE A 28 1.80 -13.06 4.54
C ILE A 28 0.74 -13.57 3.55
N PRO A 29 1.08 -13.83 2.28
CA PRO A 29 0.10 -14.29 1.29
C PRO A 29 -0.43 -15.68 1.65
N ASN A 30 -1.74 -15.79 1.85
CA ASN A 30 -2.47 -17.05 1.99
C ASN A 30 -3.92 -16.86 1.50
N PRO A 31 -4.69 -17.95 1.28
CA PRO A 31 -6.06 -17.86 0.75
C PRO A 31 -7.03 -16.99 1.57
N ASP A 32 -6.74 -16.78 2.86
CA ASP A 32 -7.57 -16.01 3.79
C ASP A 32 -7.04 -14.58 4.03
N SER A 33 -5.95 -14.19 3.36
CA SER A 33 -5.36 -12.85 3.47
C SER A 33 -6.34 -11.80 2.92
N PRO A 34 -6.54 -10.69 3.65
CA PRO A 34 -7.31 -9.58 3.11
C PRO A 34 -6.55 -8.88 1.99
N VAL A 35 -7.27 -8.19 1.13
CA VAL A 35 -6.68 -7.23 0.19
C VAL A 35 -6.36 -5.95 0.96
N ILE A 36 -5.08 -5.57 1.00
CA ILE A 36 -4.63 -4.32 1.63
C ILE A 36 -4.46 -3.25 0.56
N ILE A 37 -5.12 -2.11 0.73
CA ILE A 37 -5.06 -0.96 -0.18
C ILE A 37 -4.56 0.27 0.57
N PHE A 38 -3.47 0.89 0.12
CA PHE A 38 -3.08 2.22 0.57
C PHE A 38 -3.70 3.29 -0.33
N HIS A 39 -4.48 4.20 0.28
CA HIS A 39 -5.06 5.34 -0.42
C HIS A 39 -4.10 6.53 -0.42
N TRP A 40 -3.74 7.00 -1.62
CA TRP A 40 -2.87 8.16 -1.79
C TRP A 40 -1.59 8.03 -0.97
N PHE A 41 -0.77 7.03 -1.33
CA PHE A 41 0.45 6.74 -0.59
C PHE A 41 1.37 7.97 -0.54
N SER A 42 1.75 8.36 0.68
CA SER A 42 2.48 9.60 0.95
C SER A 42 3.72 9.40 1.83
N GLY A 43 4.08 8.13 2.10
CA GLY A 43 5.25 7.71 2.86
C GLY A 43 6.59 7.95 2.16
N THR A 44 7.67 7.45 2.74
CA THR A 44 9.03 7.44 2.18
C THR A 44 9.14 6.40 1.06
N SER A 45 10.26 6.44 0.32
CA SER A 45 10.54 5.43 -0.72
C SER A 45 10.72 4.03 -0.12
N ASP A 46 11.34 3.93 1.06
CA ASP A 46 11.56 2.65 1.74
C ASP A 46 10.23 2.04 2.21
N GLU A 47 9.33 2.87 2.73
CA GLU A 47 7.97 2.43 3.09
C GLU A 47 7.19 1.97 1.84
N LEU A 48 7.35 2.64 0.69
CA LEU A 48 6.73 2.20 -0.57
C LEU A 48 7.26 0.84 -1.01
N VAL A 49 8.59 0.66 -0.98
CA VAL A 49 9.23 -0.61 -1.35
C VAL A 49 8.72 -1.74 -0.46
N ARG A 50 8.70 -1.53 0.86
CA ARG A 50 8.18 -2.53 1.81
C ARG A 50 6.72 -2.88 1.54
N ALA A 51 5.85 -1.89 1.36
CA ALA A 51 4.43 -2.13 1.08
C ALA A 51 4.21 -2.83 -0.28
N ARG A 52 5.00 -2.48 -1.30
CA ARG A 52 4.96 -3.09 -2.63
C ARG A 52 5.40 -4.54 -2.58
N ASP A 53 6.50 -4.82 -1.91
CA ASP A 53 7.05 -6.18 -1.78
C ASP A 53 6.13 -7.08 -0.94
N ALA A 54 5.35 -6.50 -0.02
CA ALA A 54 4.26 -7.16 0.68
C ALA A 54 2.99 -7.40 -0.19
N GLY A 55 2.99 -7.01 -1.46
CA GLY A 55 1.88 -7.23 -2.39
C GLY A 55 0.67 -6.32 -2.17
N CYS A 56 0.84 -5.20 -1.47
CA CYS A 56 -0.24 -4.23 -1.24
C CYS A 56 -0.68 -3.56 -2.56
N TYR A 57 -1.94 -3.16 -2.60
CA TYR A 57 -2.52 -2.35 -3.66
C TYR A 57 -2.44 -0.86 -3.32
N TYR A 58 -2.55 -0.03 -4.35
CA TYR A 58 -2.46 1.42 -4.23
C TYR A 58 -3.58 2.08 -5.02
N SER A 59 -4.41 2.85 -4.33
CA SER A 59 -5.37 3.72 -5.00
C SER A 59 -4.67 5.04 -5.35
N VAL A 60 -4.55 5.31 -6.64
CA VAL A 60 -3.85 6.48 -7.18
C VAL A 60 -4.87 7.42 -7.81
N ASN A 61 -4.87 8.68 -7.38
CA ASN A 61 -5.76 9.72 -7.90
C ASN A 61 -4.97 10.88 -8.52
N GLU A 62 -5.69 11.79 -9.17
CA GLU A 62 -5.12 13.00 -9.80
C GLU A 62 -4.30 13.83 -8.80
N ARG A 63 -4.73 13.92 -7.54
CA ARG A 63 -4.01 14.64 -6.48
C ARG A 63 -2.65 14.02 -6.19
N MET A 64 -2.55 12.70 -6.14
CA MET A 64 -1.28 11.99 -5.99
C MET A 64 -0.36 12.30 -7.19
N LEU A 65 -0.89 12.20 -8.40
CA LEU A 65 -0.20 12.43 -9.66
C LEU A 65 0.18 13.90 -9.92
N ALA A 66 -0.42 14.85 -9.20
CA ALA A 66 -0.03 16.27 -9.28
C ALA A 66 1.40 16.52 -8.78
N SER A 67 1.89 15.68 -7.85
CA SER A 67 3.24 15.81 -7.28
C SER A 67 4.30 15.01 -8.03
N LYS A 68 5.55 15.50 -8.08
CA LYS A 68 6.70 14.74 -8.64
C LYS A 68 6.85 13.39 -7.97
N ARG A 69 6.76 13.36 -6.64
CA ARG A 69 6.89 12.15 -5.82
C ARG A 69 5.77 11.15 -6.10
N GLY A 70 4.52 11.58 -6.15
CA GLY A 70 3.40 10.69 -6.42
C GLY A 70 3.43 10.08 -7.83
N ARG A 71 3.88 10.83 -8.85
CA ARG A 71 4.15 10.26 -10.19
C ARG A 71 5.25 9.22 -10.16
N GLU A 72 6.31 9.48 -9.40
CA GLU A 72 7.43 8.54 -9.29
C GLU A 72 7.02 7.26 -8.58
N TYR A 73 6.24 7.37 -7.50
CA TYR A 73 5.69 6.21 -6.81
C TYR A 73 4.76 5.39 -7.70
N ALA A 74 3.86 6.05 -8.45
CA ALA A 74 2.97 5.38 -9.39
C ALA A 74 3.72 4.56 -10.46
N ARG A 75 4.90 5.03 -10.92
CA ARG A 75 5.74 4.28 -11.88
C ARG A 75 6.38 3.02 -11.29
N GLN A 76 6.62 3.00 -9.99
CA GLN A 76 7.29 1.89 -9.31
C GLN A 76 6.33 0.78 -8.86
N ILE A 77 5.03 1.05 -8.87
CA ILE A 77 3.99 0.10 -8.49
C ILE A 77 3.64 -0.77 -9.72
N PRO A 78 3.59 -2.11 -9.58
CA PRO A 78 3.13 -2.99 -10.64
C PRO A 78 1.71 -2.64 -11.13
N LEU A 79 1.46 -2.76 -12.44
CA LEU A 79 0.17 -2.38 -13.04
C LEU A 79 -1.03 -3.15 -12.44
N ASP A 80 -0.82 -4.42 -12.06
CA ASP A 80 -1.84 -5.28 -11.42
C ASP A 80 -2.12 -4.91 -9.95
N ARG A 81 -1.39 -3.91 -9.41
CA ARG A 81 -1.53 -3.41 -8.03
C ARG A 81 -2.01 -1.95 -7.96
N LEU A 82 -2.30 -1.33 -9.10
CA LEU A 82 -2.86 0.02 -9.18
C LEU A 82 -4.40 -0.02 -9.25
N LEU A 83 -5.05 0.85 -8.48
CA LEU A 83 -6.50 1.08 -8.42
C LEU A 83 -6.85 2.55 -8.64
#